data_AF-A0A3S0IBV2-F1
#
_entry.id   AF-A0A3S0IBV2-F1
#
_cell.length_a   1.000
_cell.length_b   1.000
_cell.length_c   1.000
_cell.angle_alpha   90.00
_cell.angle_beta   90.00
_cell.angle_gamma   90.00
#
_symmetry.space_group_name_H-M   'P 1'
#
loop_
_entity.id
_entity.type
_entity.pdbx_description
1 polymer ?
#
loop_
_entity_poly.entity_id
_entity_poly.type
_entity_poly.pdbx_seq_one_letter_code
_entity_poly.pdbx_strand_id
1 'polypeptide(L)' 'MTTLTLKQGRGRELVLFAPRFTEQGVSAAAVMASAPIPRPLIFKAGKDKYRVPAIPRRGFFIAEITLTRVD' A
#
# COMPACT_ATOMS: atom_id res chain seq x y z
N MET A 1 -1.66 3.34 17.45
CA MET A 1 -1.55 2.45 16.28
C MET A 1 -1.14 3.30 15.08
N THR A 2 0.04 3.06 14.52
CA THR A 2 0.57 3.81 13.36
C THR A 2 0.00 3.27 12.05
N THR A 3 -0.30 4.17 11.12
CA THR A 3 -0.77 3.84 9.77
C THR A 3 0.05 4.60 8.72
N LEU A 4 0.14 4.04 7.52
CA LEU A 4 0.72 4.70 6.35
C LEU A 4 -0.32 4.73 5.22
N THR A 5 -0.65 5.93 4.74
CA THR A 5 -1.58 6.09 3.62
C THR A 5 -0.81 6.30 2.32
N LEU A 6 -1.06 5.42 1.37
CA LEU A 6 -0.53 5.42 0.02
C LEU A 6 -1.62 5.88 -0.95
N LYS A 7 -1.31 6.81 -1.85
CA LYS A 7 -2.27 7.34 -2.84
C LYS A 7 -1.82 7.08 -4.26
N GLN A 8 -2.75 6.67 -5.12
CA GLN A 8 -2.55 6.63 -6.57
C GLN A 8 -3.63 7.47 -7.26
N GLY A 9 -3.21 8.59 -7.86
CA GLY A 9 -4.11 9.49 -8.59
C GLY A 9 -5.23 10.05 -7.71
N ARG A 10 -6.40 10.29 -8.31
CA ARG A 10 -7.56 10.90 -7.65
C ARG A 10 -8.55 9.92 -6.99
N GLY A 11 -8.28 8.60 -6.96
CA GLY A 11 -9.33 7.64 -6.57
C GLY A 11 -8.90 6.33 -5.91
N ARG A 12 -7.60 6.03 -5.82
CA ARG A 12 -7.14 4.81 -5.11
C ARG A 12 -6.27 5.20 -3.94
N GLU A 13 -6.66 4.71 -2.78
CA GLU A 13 -5.91 4.83 -1.53
C GLU A 13 -5.69 3.43 -0.95
N LEU A 14 -4.50 3.20 -0.42
CA LEU A 14 -4.16 2.00 0.34
C LEU A 14 -3.64 2.44 1.71
N VAL A 15 -4.31 2.02 2.77
CA VAL A 15 -3.86 2.26 4.15
C VAL A 15 -3.18 1.01 4.65
N LEU A 16 -1.93 1.13 5.09
CA LEU A 16 -1.18 0.08 5.76
C LEU A 16 -1.33 0.22 7.27
N PHE A 17 -1.63 -0.88 7.95
CA PHE A 17 -1.75 -0.93 9.41
C PHE A 17 -0.54 -1.60 10.04
N ALA A 18 -0.03 -1.00 11.11
CA ALA A 18 1.22 -1.41 11.76
C ALA A 18 2.38 -1.56 10.76
N PRO A 19 2.65 -0.55 9.91
CA PRO A 19 3.71 -0.62 8.93
C PRO A 19 5.07 -0.77 9.62
N ARG A 20 5.93 -1.62 9.06
CA ARG A 20 7.33 -1.78 9.45
C ARG A 20 8.20 -1.42 8.26
N PHE A 21 9.05 -0.43 8.42
CA PHE A 21 9.91 0.07 7.36
C PHE A 21 11.20 -0.75 7.31
N THR A 22 11.67 -1.00 6.09
CA THR A 22 12.92 -1.68 5.78
C THR A 22 13.67 -0.86 4.72
N GLU A 23 14.94 -1.17 4.48
CA GLU A 23 15.71 -0.48 3.42
C GLU A 23 15.06 -0.63 2.03
N GLN A 24 14.38 -1.76 1.78
CA GLN A 24 13.76 -2.08 0.49
C GLN A 24 12.33 -1.54 0.35
N GLY A 25 11.71 -1.06 1.43
CA GLY A 25 10.34 -0.52 1.41
C GLY A 25 9.58 -0.70 2.73
N VAL A 26 8.35 -1.18 2.67
CA VAL A 26 7.46 -1.28 3.84
C VAL A 26 6.67 -2.58 3.85
N SER A 27 6.63 -3.25 5.00
CA SER A 27 5.74 -4.40 5.25
C SER A 27 4.59 -3.99 6.17
N ALA A 28 3.41 -4.60 6.01
CA ALA A 28 2.26 -4.37 6.87
C ALA A 28 1.45 -5.65 7.10
N ALA A 29 0.94 -5.83 8.31
CA ALA A 29 0.17 -7.03 8.68
C ALA A 29 -1.29 -6.99 8.18
N ALA A 30 -1.79 -5.79 7.90
CA ALA A 30 -3.11 -5.59 7.35
C ALA A 30 -3.15 -4.34 6.47
N VAL A 31 -4.08 -4.34 5.52
CA VAL A 31 -4.30 -3.22 4.61
C VAL A 31 -5.77 -2.92 4.38
N MET A 32 -6.07 -1.67 4.04
CA MET A 32 -7.38 -1.26 3.54
C MET A 32 -7.23 -0.59 2.17
N ALA A 33 -7.86 -1.17 1.15
CA ALA A 33 -7.89 -0.61 -0.20
C ALA A 33 -9.24 0.09 -0.45
N SER A 34 -9.22 1.37 -0.84
CA SER A 34 -10.43 2.13 -1.15
C SER A 34 -11.14 1.65 -2.42
N ALA A 35 -10.39 1.06 -3.35
CA ALA A 35 -10.87 0.52 -4.62
C ALA A 35 -9.98 -0.64 -5.09
N PRO A 36 -10.47 -1.53 -5.98
CA PRO A 36 -9.67 -2.59 -6.56
C PRO A 36 -8.41 -2.06 -7.28
N ILE A 37 -7.32 -2.80 -7.14
CA ILE A 37 -6.04 -2.60 -7.82
C ILE A 37 -5.87 -3.77 -8.80
N PRO A 38 -6.25 -3.61 -10.08
CA PRO A 38 -6.37 -4.75 -11.01
C PRO A 38 -5.03 -5.35 -11.46
N ARG A 39 -3.93 -4.61 -11.31
CA ARG A 39 -2.57 -4.99 -11.66
C ARG A 39 -1.59 -4.24 -10.75
N PRO A 40 -0.31 -4.62 -10.67
CA PRO A 40 0.65 -3.85 -9.89
C PRO A 40 0.70 -2.37 -10.33
N LEU A 41 0.60 -1.45 -9.37
CA LEU A 41 0.55 -0.01 -9.61
C LEU A 41 1.46 0.72 -8.62
N ILE A 42 1.92 1.92 -9.00
CA ILE A 42 2.76 2.75 -8.13
C ILE A 42 1.88 3.69 -7.32
N PHE A 43 2.02 3.64 -6.00
CA PHE A 43 1.37 4.55 -5.06
C PHE A 43 2.41 5.44 -4.38
N LYS A 44 1.99 6.61 -3.91
CA LYS A 44 2.85 7.58 -3.24
C LYS A 44 2.49 7.74 -1.78
N ALA A 45 3.49 7.88 -0.92
CA ALA A 45 3.35 8.40 0.44
C ALA A 45 4.37 9.53 0.62
N GLY A 46 3.91 10.79 0.56
CA GLY A 46 4.81 11.95 0.55
C GLY A 46 5.73 11.94 -0.68
N LYS A 47 7.05 11.96 -0.45
CA LYS A 47 8.08 11.89 -1.51
C LYS A 47 8.33 10.46 -1.99
N ASP A 48 7.91 9.46 -1.23
CA ASP A 48 8.20 8.07 -1.50
C ASP A 48 7.18 7.46 -2.44
N LYS A 49 7.63 6.53 -3.28
CA LYS A 49 6.78 5.74 -4.14
C LYS A 49 6.97 4.27 -3.82
N TYR A 50 5.89 3.51 -3.89
CA TYR A 50 5.87 2.09 -3.59
C TYR A 50 5.12 1.35 -4.69
N ARG A 51 5.64 0.19 -5.10
CA ARG A 51 4.93 -0.73 -5.99
C ARG A 51 3.96 -1.56 -5.17
N VAL A 52 2.68 -1.37 -5.42
CA VAL A 52 1.57 -2.11 -4.80
C VAL A 52 1.14 -3.24 -5.73
N PRO A 53 1.05 -4.49 -5.26
CA PRO A 53 0.57 -5.61 -6.07
C PRO A 53 -0.91 -5.50 -6.39
N ALA A 54 -1.42 -6.42 -7.21
CA ALA A 54 -2.85 -6.48 -7.48
C ALA A 54 -3.64 -6.79 -6.19
N ILE A 55 -4.72 -6.04 -5.98
CA ILE A 55 -5.68 -6.25 -4.89
C ILE A 55 -7.07 -6.35 -5.57
N PRO A 56 -7.68 -7.54 -5.61
CA PRO A 56 -8.82 -7.81 -6.49
C PRO A 56 -10.11 -7.10 -6.07
N ARG A 57 -10.24 -6.66 -4.82
CA ARG A 57 -11.46 -6.06 -4.27
C ARG A 57 -11.11 -4.85 -3.39
N ARG A 58 -12.09 -3.96 -3.19
CA ARG A 58 -12.02 -2.96 -2.12
C ARG A 58 -12.25 -3.62 -0.76
N GLY A 59 -11.73 -3.01 0.31
CA GLY A 59 -12.01 -3.45 1.68
C GLY A 59 -10.75 -3.62 2.52
N PHE A 60 -10.93 -4.24 3.68
CA PHE A 60 -9.88 -4.55 4.64
C PHE A 60 -9.40 -6.00 4.47
N PHE A 61 -8.09 -6.21 4.51
CA PHE A 61 -7.45 -7.50 4.34
C PHE A 61 -6.43 -7.69 5.46
N ILE A 62 -6.55 -8.80 6.19
CA ILE A 62 -5.50 -9.29 7.09
C ILE A 62 -4.60 -10.17 6.24
N ALA A 63 -3.55 -9.58 5.70
CA ALA A 63 -2.57 -10.23 4.87
C ALA A 63 -1.25 -9.48 5.03
N GLU A 64 -0.20 -10.22 5.36
CA GLU A 64 1.14 -9.64 5.36
C GLU A 64 1.50 -9.27 3.93
N ILE A 65 1.72 -7.98 3.70
CA ILE A 65 2.11 -7.44 2.40
C ILE A 65 3.44 -6.73 2.54
N THR A 66 4.33 -6.95 1.58
CA THR A 66 5.59 -6.22 1.45
C THR A 66 5.54 -5.41 0.18
N LEU A 67 5.75 -4.10 0.31
CA LEU A 67 5.78 -3.14 -0.78
C LEU A 67 7.22 -2.69 -0.99
N THR A 68 7.71 -2.82 -2.22
CA THR A 68 9.04 -2.33 -2.60
C THR A 68 8.99 -0.84 -2.91
N ARG A 69 9.93 -0.07 -2.36
CA ARG A 69 10.14 1.33 -2.72
C ARG A 69 10.65 1.42 -4.15
N VAL A 70 10.20 2.42 -4.90
CA VAL A 70 10.63 2.69 -6.28
C VAL A 70 11.01 4.16 -6.42
N ASP A 71 11.94 4.45 -7.33
CA ASP A 71 12.46 5.80 -7.57
C ASP A 71 11.46 6.75 -8.26
#